data_AF-A0A1I0GL96-F1
#
_entry.id   AF-A0A1I0GL96-F1
#
_cell.length_a   1.000
_cell.length_b   1.000
_cell.length_c   1.000
_cell.angle_alpha   90.00
_cell.angle_beta   90.00
_cell.angle_gamma   90.00
#
_symmetry.space_group_name_H-M   'P 1'
#
loop_
_entity.id
_entity.type
_entity.pdbx_description
1 polymer ?
#
loop_
_entity_poly.entity_id
_entity_poly.type
_entity_poly.pdbx_seq_one_letter_code
_entity_poly.pdbx_strand_id
1 'polypeptide(L)'
;MSDINQQLIDNISIILKKSLAADATLADLRANDKAKFKSIFTTDSAFSVSADTFQPYVEELADDLVRWQQSQSQTTLVAMVKKIEQLFAVLGQFESSYSD
;
A
#
# COMPACT_ATOMS: atom_id res chain seq x y z
N MET A 1 -24.64 0.71 1.56
CA MET A 1 -23.34 0.00 1.47
C MET A 1 -23.04 -0.56 2.84
N SER A 2 -22.57 -1.81 2.96
CA SER A 2 -22.24 -2.38 4.29
C SER A 2 -21.10 -1.60 4.94
N ASP A 3 -21.09 -1.54 6.27
CA ASP A 3 -20.08 -0.81 7.05
C ASP A 3 -18.65 -1.24 6.68
N ILE A 4 -18.46 -2.52 6.32
CA ILE A 4 -17.17 -3.08 5.89
C ILE A 4 -16.69 -2.45 4.58
N ASN A 5 -17.56 -2.27 3.58
CA ASN A 5 -17.14 -1.67 2.30
C ASN A 5 -16.65 -0.24 2.51
N GLN A 6 -17.35 0.54 3.33
CA GLN A 6 -16.96 1.91 3.61
C GLN A 6 -15.61 1.95 4.36
N GLN A 7 -15.42 1.09 5.36
CA GLN A 7 -14.14 0.99 6.08
C GLN A 7 -12.97 0.66 5.16
N LEU A 8 -13.16 -0.24 4.19
CA LEU A 8 -12.14 -0.56 3.20
C LEU A 8 -11.81 0.64 2.31
N ILE A 9 -12.83 1.34 1.81
CA ILE A 9 -12.67 2.56 0.98
C ILE A 9 -11.91 3.64 1.76
N ASP A 10 -12.28 3.86 3.02
CA ASP A 10 -11.66 4.88 3.87
C ASP A 10 -10.18 4.55 4.12
N ASN A 11 -9.88 3.30 4.46
CA ASN A 11 -8.50 2.84 4.67
C ASN A 11 -7.65 2.96 3.41
N ILE A 12 -8.18 2.53 2.25
CA ILE A 12 -7.48 2.65 0.96
C ILE A 12 -7.24 4.11 0.59
N SER A 13 -8.20 4.99 0.88
CA SER A 13 -8.05 6.44 0.64
C SER A 13 -6.94 7.07 1.49
N ILE A 14 -6.80 6.63 2.75
CA ILE A 14 -5.69 7.07 3.62
C ILE A 14 -4.36 6.54 3.09
N ILE A 15 -4.30 5.26 2.73
CA ILE A 15 -3.12 4.62 2.14
C ILE A 15 -2.68 5.37 0.88
N LEU A 16 -3.61 5.68 -0.03
CA LEU A 16 -3.32 6.42 -1.27
C LEU A 16 -2.68 7.79 -0.99
N LYS A 17 -3.21 8.54 -0.03
CA LYS A 17 -2.63 9.85 0.32
C LYS A 17 -1.21 9.70 0.88
N LYS A 18 -1.00 8.71 1.75
CA LYS A 18 0.31 8.42 2.34
C LYS A 18 1.31 7.91 1.31
N SER A 19 0.88 7.07 0.37
CA SER A 19 1.74 6.54 -0.69
C SER A 19 2.23 7.63 -1.63
N LEU A 20 1.37 8.59 -2.00
CA LEU A 20 1.75 9.74 -2.82
C LEU A 20 2.84 10.58 -2.15
N ALA A 21 2.68 10.87 -0.86
CA ALA A 21 3.71 11.58 -0.08
C ALA A 21 5.01 10.77 0.00
N ALA A 22 4.90 9.47 0.26
CA ALA A 22 6.05 8.59 0.37
C ALA A 22 6.82 8.45 -0.95
N ASP A 23 6.11 8.35 -2.08
CA ASP A 23 6.71 8.26 -3.41
C ASP A 23 7.41 9.56 -3.82
N ALA A 24 6.85 10.72 -3.46
CA ALA A 24 7.54 12.00 -3.63
C ALA A 24 8.85 12.05 -2.83
N THR A 25 8.82 11.66 -1.55
CA THR A 25 10.03 11.58 -0.72
C THR A 25 11.05 10.58 -1.28
N LEU A 26 10.61 9.42 -1.78
CA LEU A 26 11.49 8.45 -2.42
C LEU A 26 12.16 9.01 -3.67
N ALA A 27 11.43 9.78 -4.49
CA ALA A 27 11.99 10.44 -5.66
C ALA A 27 13.08 11.45 -5.26
N ASP A 28 12.83 12.26 -4.23
CA ASP A 28 13.80 13.21 -3.69
C ASP A 28 15.05 12.50 -3.14
N LEU A 29 14.88 11.43 -2.36
CA LEU A 29 16.00 10.66 -1.82
C LEU A 29 16.85 10.02 -2.92
N ARG A 30 16.23 9.50 -3.99
CA ARG A 30 16.93 8.95 -5.16
C ARG A 30 17.70 10.03 -5.91
N ALA A 31 17.09 11.20 -6.12
CA ALA A 31 17.75 12.33 -6.79
C ALA A 31 19.00 12.81 -6.02
N ASN A 32 19.04 12.58 -4.70
CA ASN A 32 20.17 12.90 -3.84
C ASN A 32 21.13 11.71 -3.59
N ASP A 33 21.01 10.61 -4.34
CA ASP A 33 21.80 9.37 -4.17
C ASP A 33 21.72 8.73 -2.77
N LYS A 34 20.71 9.09 -1.98
CA LYS A 34 20.49 8.62 -0.60
C LYS A 34 19.69 7.33 -0.51
N ALA A 35 19.11 6.85 -1.62
CA ALA A 35 18.25 5.68 -1.65
C ALA A 35 18.54 4.77 -2.86
N LYS A 36 18.73 3.47 -2.61
CA LYS A 36 18.90 2.41 -3.63
C LYS A 36 17.92 1.25 -3.43
N PHE A 37 16.69 1.55 -3.04
CA PHE A 37 15.66 0.54 -2.85
C PHE A 37 15.29 -0.10 -4.20
N LYS A 38 15.34 -1.44 -4.26
CA LYS A 38 14.96 -2.22 -5.45
C LYS A 38 13.48 -2.62 -5.45
N SER A 39 12.89 -2.73 -4.27
CA SER A 39 11.46 -2.95 -4.11
C SER A 39 11.03 -2.51 -2.69
N ILE A 40 9.80 -2.02 -2.55
CA ILE A 40 9.21 -1.64 -1.25
C ILE A 40 8.97 -2.88 -0.39
N PHE A 41 8.49 -3.95 -1.01
CA PHE A 41 8.19 -5.20 -0.33
C PHE A 41 9.08 -6.33 -0.84
N THR A 42 9.43 -7.25 0.06
CA THR A 42 10.11 -8.51 -0.25
C THR A 42 9.14 -9.49 -0.92
N THR A 43 9.68 -10.53 -1.58
CA THR A 43 8.90 -11.53 -2.33
C THR A 43 7.98 -12.40 -1.46
N ASP A 44 8.12 -12.33 -0.14
CA ASP A 44 7.27 -13.01 0.86
C ASP A 44 6.09 -12.13 1.33
N SER A 45 5.91 -10.94 0.74
CA SER A 45 4.79 -10.06 1.05
C SER A 45 3.44 -10.62 0.56
N ALA A 46 2.34 -9.99 0.99
CA ALA A 46 1.00 -10.35 0.51
C ALA A 46 0.71 -9.84 -0.91
N PHE A 47 1.66 -9.14 -1.55
CA PHE A 47 1.50 -8.53 -2.87
C PHE A 47 2.07 -9.42 -3.98
N SER A 48 1.43 -9.33 -5.14
CA SER A 48 1.89 -10.00 -6.35
C SER A 48 2.83 -9.10 -7.17
N VAL A 49 2.64 -7.78 -7.08
CA VAL A 49 3.51 -6.79 -7.71
C VAL A 49 4.82 -6.64 -6.93
N SER A 50 5.90 -6.39 -7.67
CA SER A 50 7.17 -5.95 -7.10
C SER A 50 7.53 -4.64 -7.78
N ALA A 51 7.52 -3.56 -7.01
CA ALA A 51 7.85 -2.22 -7.45
C ALA A 51 8.70 -1.51 -6.40
N ASP A 52 9.42 -0.49 -6.81
CA ASP A 52 10.27 0.33 -5.96
C ASP A 52 9.58 1.64 -5.52
N THR A 53 8.31 1.80 -5.86
CA THR A 53 7.39 2.85 -5.39
C THR A 53 6.16 2.21 -4.76
N PHE A 54 5.42 2.97 -3.96
CA PHE A 54 4.21 2.51 -3.28
C PHE A 54 3.00 2.43 -4.23
N GLN A 55 2.93 3.30 -5.24
CA GLN A 55 1.77 3.38 -6.15
C GLN A 55 1.31 2.02 -6.72
N PRO A 56 2.17 1.14 -7.27
CA PRO A 56 1.71 -0.13 -7.85
C PRO A 56 1.06 -1.07 -6.82
N TYR A 57 1.47 -0.99 -5.55
CA TYR A 57 0.86 -1.75 -4.46
C TYR A 57 -0.52 -1.23 -4.09
N VAL A 58 -0.74 0.09 -4.19
CA VAL A 58 -2.05 0.70 -3.98
C VAL A 58 -3.01 0.39 -5.13
N GLU A 59 -2.50 0.34 -6.37
CA GLU A 59 -3.26 -0.10 -7.54
C GLU A 59 -3.73 -1.56 -7.38
N GLU A 60 -2.83 -2.47 -6.97
CA GLU A 60 -3.20 -3.87 -6.69
C GLU A 60 -4.28 -3.98 -5.59
N LEU A 61 -4.19 -3.15 -4.55
CA LEU A 61 -5.19 -3.14 -3.48
C LEU A 61 -6.54 -2.58 -3.94
N ALA A 62 -6.55 -1.60 -4.84
CA ALA A 62 -7.77 -1.05 -5.44
C ALA A 62 -8.47 -2.08 -6.35
N ASP A 63 -7.70 -2.83 -7.14
CA ASP A 63 -8.22 -3.94 -7.95
C ASP A 63 -8.84 -5.03 -7.08
N ASP A 64 -8.21 -5.37 -5.96
CA ASP A 64 -8.76 -6.32 -5.00
C ASP A 64 -10.08 -5.84 -4.39
N LEU A 65 -10.20 -4.54 -4.08
CA LEU A 65 -11.45 -3.96 -3.59
C LEU A 65 -12.59 -4.15 -4.59
N VAL A 66 -12.34 -3.89 -5.88
CA VAL A 66 -13.35 -4.09 -6.94
C VAL A 66 -13.77 -5.56 -7.02
N ARG A 67 -12.80 -6.49 -6.97
CA ARG A 67 -13.08 -7.94 -6.96
C ARG A 67 -13.87 -8.38 -5.72
N TRP A 68 -13.56 -7.81 -4.56
CA TRP A 68 -14.29 -8.08 -3.33
C TRP A 68 -15.71 -7.50 -3.38
N GLN A 69 -15.90 -6.30 -3.91
CA GLN A 69 -17.25 -5.71 -4.03
C GLN A 69 -18.18 -6.56 -4.92
N GLN A 70 -17.62 -7.27 -5.91
CA GLN A 70 -18.37 -8.17 -6.78
C GLN A 70 -18.68 -9.53 -6.14
N SER A 71 -17.73 -10.08 -5.38
CA SER A 71 -17.83 -11.46 -4.84
C SER A 71 -18.25 -11.54 -3.38
N GLN A 72 -17.95 -10.50 -2.60
CA GLN A 72 -17.96 -10.44 -1.14
C GLN A 72 -17.30 -11.66 -0.47
N SER A 73 -16.31 -12.25 -1.13
CA SER A 73 -15.60 -13.44 -0.66
C SER A 73 -14.80 -13.13 0.62
N GLN A 74 -14.99 -13.96 1.64
CA GLN A 74 -14.22 -13.90 2.88
C GLN A 74 -12.71 -14.05 2.61
N THR A 75 -12.33 -14.90 1.66
CA THR A 75 -10.91 -15.09 1.30
C THR A 75 -10.30 -13.82 0.74
N THR A 76 -11.02 -13.12 -0.14
CA THR A 76 -10.57 -11.84 -0.71
C THR A 76 -10.51 -10.75 0.38
N LEU A 77 -11.49 -10.72 1.29
CA LEU A 77 -11.49 -9.79 2.42
C LEU A 77 -10.26 -9.97 3.31
N VAL A 78 -9.95 -11.21 3.70
CA VAL A 78 -8.78 -11.52 4.54
C VAL A 78 -7.48 -11.13 3.84
N ALA A 79 -7.35 -11.41 2.54
CA ALA A 79 -6.18 -11.02 1.76
C ALA A 79 -6.01 -9.49 1.70
N MET A 80 -7.11 -8.76 1.48
CA MET A 80 -7.10 -7.28 1.46
C MET A 80 -6.72 -6.67 2.80
N VAL A 81 -7.29 -7.16 3.91
CA VAL A 81 -6.96 -6.65 5.25
C VAL A 81 -5.47 -6.85 5.53
N LYS A 82 -4.89 -8.01 5.17
CA LYS A 82 -3.45 -8.25 5.31
C LYS A 82 -2.60 -7.27 4.49
N LYS A 83 -3.01 -6.95 3.26
CA LYS A 83 -2.34 -5.95 2.41
C LYS A 83 -2.44 -4.53 2.99
N ILE A 84 -3.60 -4.16 3.52
CA ILE A 84 -3.83 -2.87 4.21
C ILE A 84 -2.91 -2.74 5.42
N GLU A 85 -2.83 -3.77 6.27
CA GLU A 85 -1.94 -3.80 7.43
C GLU A 85 -0.47 -3.65 7.03
N GLN A 86 -0.01 -4.39 6.01
CA GLN A 86 1.36 -4.30 5.52
C GLN A 86 1.68 -2.90 4.95
N LEU A 87 0.77 -2.29 4.19
CA LEU A 87 0.96 -0.94 3.68
C LEU A 87 1.03 0.09 4.80
N PHE A 88 0.15 0.04 5.79
CA PHE A 88 0.22 0.95 6.93
C PHE A 88 1.52 0.80 7.73
N ALA A 89 1.97 -0.44 7.97
CA ALA A 89 3.20 -0.70 8.69
C ALA A 89 4.43 -0.13 7.95
N VAL A 90 4.55 -0.40 6.65
CA VAL A 90 5.70 0.08 5.86
C VAL A 90 5.64 1.60 5.65
N LEU A 91 4.46 2.16 5.38
CA LEU A 91 4.31 3.62 5.26
C LEU A 91 4.65 4.33 6.57
N GLY A 92 4.21 3.79 7.72
CA GLY A 92 4.56 4.35 9.03
C GLY A 92 6.06 4.26 9.32
N GLN A 93 6.68 3.11 9.05
CA GLN A 93 8.11 2.93 9.21
C GLN A 93 8.94 3.85 8.29
N PHE A 94 8.47 4.02 7.05
CA PHE A 94 9.08 4.94 6.09
C PHE A 94 8.97 6.37 6.59
N GLU A 95 7.77 6.82 6.99
CA GLU A 95 7.50 8.16 7.55
C GLU A 95 8.41 8.49 8.74
N SER A 96 8.59 7.56 9.67
CA SER A 96 9.51 7.74 10.80
C SER A 96 10.98 7.78 10.38
N SER A 97 11.38 7.06 9.33
CA SER A 97 12.80 6.91 8.95
C SER A 97 13.45 8.17 8.34
N TYR A 98 12.65 9.11 7.82
CA TYR A 98 13.15 10.36 7.22
C TYR A 98 12.74 11.61 8.00
N SER A 99 11.99 11.45 9.09
CA SER A 99 11.55 12.55 9.95
C SER A 99 12.49 12.79 11.16
N ASP A 100 13.54 11.98 11.30
CA ASP A 100 14.67 12.14 12.24
C ASP A 100 15.89 12.77 11.55
#